data_AF-A0A183MI40-F1
#
_entry.id   AF-A0A183MI40-F1
#
_cell.length_a   1.000
_cell.length_b   1.000
_cell.length_c   1.000
_cell.angle_alpha   90.00
_cell.angle_beta   90.00
_cell.angle_gamma   90.00
#
_symmetry.space_group_name_H-M   'P 1'
#
loop_
_entity.id
_entity.type
_entity.pdbx_description
1 polymer ?
#
loop_
_entity_poly.entity_id
_entity_poly.type
_entity_poly.pdbx_seq_one_letter_code
_entity_poly.pdbx_strand_id
1 'polypeptide(L)'
;MIFGRHFTILTGHKPLLAIFGSTKGIPIYTANRLQRWGTTLLGYDFKIKYQPTTDFGQVDALSRLIDSQVKQEDTLAAAIETETEVHRVLEDAVDGLPVTFKAIKEATENDKTLREVSDYLLTNWPNRRFQRKCYNIFADGTHS
;
A
#
# COMPACT_ATOMS: atom_id res chain seq x y z
N MET A 1 8.61 -32.61 -5.76
CA MET A 1 7.32 -31.97 -6.10
C MET A 1 6.35 -32.18 -4.94
N ILE A 2 5.74 -31.11 -4.43
CA ILE A 2 4.78 -31.12 -3.31
C ILE A 2 3.32 -31.01 -3.74
N PHE A 3 3.07 -30.80 -5.03
CA PHE A 3 1.72 -30.70 -5.59
C PHE A 3 0.97 -32.04 -5.42
N GLY A 4 -0.23 -32.00 -4.83
CA GLY A 4 -1.05 -33.18 -4.54
C GLY A 4 -0.63 -33.99 -3.30
N ARG A 5 0.32 -33.52 -2.48
CA ARG A 5 0.75 -34.18 -1.25
C ARG A 5 0.45 -33.30 -0.04
N HIS A 6 -0.11 -33.90 1.02
CA HIS A 6 -0.30 -33.21 2.29
C HIS A 6 1.05 -32.87 2.94
N PHE A 7 1.28 -31.62 3.30
CA PHE A 7 2.46 -31.20 4.05
C PHE A 7 2.13 -30.24 5.19
N THR A 8 3.06 -30.08 6.13
CA THR A 8 2.91 -29.14 7.26
C THR A 8 3.91 -27.99 7.13
N ILE A 9 3.41 -26.77 7.10
CA ILE A 9 4.18 -25.54 7.18
C ILE A 9 4.41 -25.23 8.66
N LEU A 10 5.68 -25.08 9.04
CA LEU A 10 6.08 -24.70 10.38
C LEU A 10 6.51 -23.24 10.35
N THR A 11 5.94 -22.42 11.24
CA THR A 11 6.21 -20.98 11.30
C THR A 11 6.52 -20.52 12.72
N GLY A 12 7.52 -19.65 12.84
CA GLY A 12 7.81 -18.92 14.08
C GLY A 12 6.92 -17.68 14.29
N HIS A 13 5.96 -17.42 13.39
CA HIS A 13 5.19 -16.18 13.41
C HIS A 13 3.69 -16.44 13.63
N LYS A 14 3.21 -16.20 14.85
CA LYS A 14 1.81 -16.43 15.25
C LYS A 14 0.76 -15.73 14.35
N PRO A 15 0.97 -14.49 13.88
CA PRO A 15 0.03 -13.84 12.97
C PRO A 15 -0.24 -14.61 11.67
N LEU A 16 0.74 -15.37 11.15
CA LEU A 16 0.55 -16.16 9.93
C LEU A 16 -0.40 -17.34 10.15
N LEU A 17 -0.49 -17.87 11.36
CA LEU A 17 -1.52 -18.86 11.70
C LEU A 17 -2.92 -18.28 11.70
N ALA A 18 -3.07 -17.01 12.09
CA ALA A 18 -4.39 -16.36 12.04
C ALA A 18 -4.86 -16.17 10.60
N ILE A 19 -3.94 -15.87 9.69
CA ILE A 19 -4.24 -15.60 8.27
C ILE A 19 -4.44 -16.90 7.48
N PHE A 20 -3.54 -17.87 7.62
CA PHE A 20 -3.54 -19.10 6.82
C PHE A 20 -4.06 -20.34 7.55
N GLY A 21 -4.20 -20.28 8.87
CA GLY A 21 -4.72 -21.39 9.69
C GLY A 21 -6.22 -21.34 9.89
N SER A 22 -6.89 -20.23 9.54
CA SER A 22 -8.34 -20.14 9.59
C SER A 22 -8.94 -20.71 8.30
N THR A 23 -9.86 -21.67 8.43
CA THR A 23 -10.69 -22.17 7.31
C THR A 23 -11.65 -21.12 6.75
N LYS A 24 -11.66 -19.90 7.32
CA LYS A 24 -12.58 -18.80 6.98
C LYS A 24 -12.07 -17.92 5.83
N GLY A 25 -10.95 -18.27 5.21
CA GLY A 25 -10.36 -17.50 4.12
C GLY A 25 -9.47 -16.35 4.60
N ILE A 26 -8.83 -15.67 3.64
CA ILE A 26 -7.89 -14.57 3.90
C ILE A 26 -8.71 -13.30 4.19
N PRO A 27 -8.51 -12.61 5.33
CA PRO A 27 -9.23 -11.37 5.62
C PRO A 27 -9.01 -10.30 4.54
N ILE A 28 -10.05 -9.54 4.17
CA ILE A 28 -9.99 -8.52 3.10
C ILE A 28 -8.99 -7.40 3.42
N TYR A 29 -8.79 -7.10 4.70
CA TYR A 29 -7.82 -6.10 5.18
C TYR A 29 -6.38 -6.66 5.30
N THR A 30 -6.13 -7.87 4.81
CA THR A 30 -4.79 -8.45 4.77
C THR A 30 -3.97 -7.73 3.70
N ALA A 31 -2.70 -7.43 3.96
CA ALA A 31 -1.81 -6.81 2.98
C ALA A 31 -1.81 -7.59 1.65
N ASN A 32 -1.80 -6.89 0.51
CA ASN A 32 -1.91 -7.50 -0.84
C ASN A 32 -0.89 -8.62 -1.07
N ARG A 33 0.34 -8.46 -0.56
CA ARG A 33 1.36 -9.52 -0.59
C ARG A 33 0.87 -10.82 0.03
N LEU A 34 0.27 -10.76 1.22
CA LEU A 34 -0.25 -11.92 1.94
C LEU A 34 -1.49 -12.51 1.25
N GLN A 35 -2.32 -11.68 0.61
CA GLN A 35 -3.45 -12.16 -0.20
C GLN A 35 -2.99 -12.96 -1.43
N ARG A 36 -1.95 -12.48 -2.13
CA ARG A 36 -1.33 -13.21 -3.26
C ARG A 36 -0.79 -14.56 -2.82
N TRP A 37 0.01 -14.58 -1.74
CA TRP A 37 0.54 -15.83 -1.19
C TRP A 37 -0.56 -16.79 -0.75
N GLY A 38 -1.61 -16.28 -0.10
CA GLY A 38 -2.74 -17.11 0.28
C GLY A 38 -3.48 -17.70 -0.91
N THR A 39 -3.68 -16.93 -1.98
CA THR A 39 -4.29 -17.43 -3.23
C THR A 39 -3.46 -18.54 -3.85
N THR A 40 -2.14 -18.40 -3.89
CA THR A 40 -1.23 -19.46 -4.35
C THR A 40 -1.33 -20.70 -3.47
N LEU A 41 -1.41 -20.50 -2.15
CA LEU A 41 -1.50 -21.58 -1.17
C LEU A 41 -2.84 -22.34 -1.21
N LEU A 42 -3.93 -21.74 -1.70
CA LEU A 42 -5.22 -22.43 -1.91
C LEU A 42 -5.10 -23.64 -2.86
N GLY A 43 -4.10 -23.64 -3.75
CA GLY A 43 -3.83 -24.77 -4.65
C GLY A 43 -3.10 -25.95 -4.00
N TYR A 44 -2.77 -25.88 -2.70
CA TYR A 44 -2.00 -26.90 -1.99
C TYR A 44 -2.76 -27.45 -0.78
N ASP A 45 -2.58 -28.73 -0.49
CA ASP A 45 -3.05 -29.37 0.74
C ASP A 45 -1.98 -29.23 1.82
N PHE A 46 -2.18 -28.28 2.74
CA PHE A 46 -1.24 -28.04 3.83
C PHE A 46 -1.92 -27.78 5.17
N LYS A 47 -1.17 -28.01 6.25
CA LYS A 47 -1.47 -27.53 7.61
C LYS A 47 -0.41 -26.55 8.06
N ILE A 48 -0.79 -25.47 8.74
CA ILE A 48 0.17 -24.55 9.35
C ILE A 48 0.23 -24.77 10.87
N LYS A 49 1.44 -24.84 11.43
CA LYS A 49 1.65 -24.94 12.88
C LYS A 49 2.70 -23.94 13.34
N TYR A 50 2.48 -23.40 14.54
CA TYR A 50 3.46 -22.57 15.22
C TYR A 50 4.54 -23.47 15.81
N GLN A 51 5.80 -23.11 15.65
CA GLN A 51 6.87 -23.72 16.42
C GLN A 51 7.84 -22.65 16.94
N PRO A 52 8.19 -22.66 18.24
CA PRO A 52 9.09 -21.68 18.82
C PRO A 52 10.49 -21.74 18.18
N THR A 53 11.14 -20.59 18.09
CA THR A 53 12.48 -20.44 17.49
C THR A 53 13.55 -21.32 18.15
N THR A 54 13.36 -21.68 19.43
CA THR A 54 14.26 -22.57 20.18
C THR A 54 14.34 -23.98 19.61
N ASP A 55 13.26 -24.45 18.96
CA ASP A 55 13.20 -25.80 18.36
C ASP A 55 13.50 -25.78 16.85
N PHE A 56 13.85 -24.60 16.31
CA PHE A 56 13.97 -24.31 14.88
C PHE A 56 15.30 -23.66 14.49
N GLY A 57 16.37 -23.99 15.23
CA GLY A 57 17.70 -23.40 15.04
C GLY A 57 18.26 -23.51 13.61
N GLN A 58 17.89 -24.54 12.86
CA GLN A 58 18.28 -24.67 11.45
C GLN A 58 17.65 -23.61 10.54
N VAL A 59 16.38 -23.27 10.74
CA VAL A 59 15.70 -22.23 9.96
C VAL A 59 16.20 -20.85 10.38
N ASP A 60 16.46 -20.63 11.67
CA ASP A 60 17.08 -19.39 12.15
C ASP A 60 18.49 -19.22 11.53
N ALA A 61 19.33 -20.25 11.57
CA ALA A 61 20.66 -20.23 10.95
C ALA A 61 20.60 -19.97 9.44
N LEU A 62 19.70 -20.63 8.70
CA LEU A 62 19.50 -20.39 7.27
C LEU A 62 18.98 -18.98 7.00
N SER A 63 18.03 -18.50 7.79
CA SER A 63 17.49 -17.15 7.63
C SER A 63 18.57 -16.08 7.84
N ARG A 64 19.45 -16.25 8.84
CA ARG A 64 20.59 -15.34 9.09
C ARG A 64 21.65 -15.42 8.00
N LEU A 65 21.91 -16.61 7.47
CA LEU A 65 22.85 -16.81 6.37
C LEU A 65 22.34 -16.13 5.10
N ILE A 66 21.06 -16.31 4.78
CA ILE A 66 20.40 -15.67 3.64
C ILE A 66 20.34 -14.15 3.86
N ASP A 67 19.95 -13.67 5.04
CA ASP A 67 19.91 -12.23 5.37
C ASP A 67 21.29 -11.55 5.25
N SER A 68 22.38 -12.29 5.45
CA SER A 68 23.74 -11.77 5.18
C SER A 68 24.06 -11.62 3.68
N GLN A 69 23.39 -12.38 2.81
CA GLN A 69 23.57 -12.36 1.36
C GLN A 69 22.54 -11.46 0.65
N VAL A 70 21.34 -11.31 1.21
CA VAL A 70 20.13 -10.83 0.51
C VAL A 70 19.77 -9.37 0.81
N LYS A 71 20.43 -8.71 1.78
CA LYS A 71 20.18 -7.30 2.14
C LYS A 71 20.25 -6.33 0.96
N GLN A 72 20.96 -6.65 -0.11
CA GLN A 72 21.09 -5.79 -1.27
C GLN A 72 20.02 -6.04 -2.35
N GLU A 73 19.60 -7.29 -2.56
CA GLU A 73 18.69 -7.65 -3.66
C GLU A 73 17.21 -7.63 -3.26
N ASP A 74 16.84 -8.15 -2.08
CA ASP A 74 15.45 -8.15 -1.64
C ASP A 74 14.97 -6.76 -1.21
N THR A 75 15.86 -5.89 -0.75
CA THR A 75 15.51 -4.49 -0.45
C THR A 75 15.10 -3.76 -1.73
N LEU A 76 15.80 -4.03 -2.84
CA LEU A 76 15.46 -3.47 -4.15
C LEU A 76 14.17 -4.10 -4.70
N ALA A 77 14.03 -5.42 -4.64
CA ALA A 77 12.82 -6.11 -5.11
C ALA A 77 11.57 -5.71 -4.29
N ALA A 78 11.68 -5.62 -2.97
CA ALA A 78 10.58 -5.18 -2.10
C ALA A 78 10.25 -3.70 -2.34
N ALA A 79 11.24 -2.83 -2.54
CA ALA A 79 11.00 -1.42 -2.89
C ALA A 79 10.23 -1.29 -4.21
N ILE A 80 10.66 -2.03 -5.25
CA ILE A 80 10.01 -2.03 -6.57
C ILE A 80 8.58 -2.62 -6.49
N GLU A 81 8.37 -3.72 -5.77
CA GLU A 81 7.04 -4.30 -5.55
C GLU A 81 6.12 -3.35 -4.76
N THR A 82 6.65 -2.65 -3.75
CA THR A 82 5.86 -1.65 -3.03
C THR A 82 5.52 -0.43 -3.87
N GLU A 83 6.46 0.05 -4.69
CA GLU A 83 6.25 1.22 -5.55
C GLU A 83 5.19 0.91 -6.62
N THR A 84 5.27 -0.26 -7.26
CA THR A 84 4.29 -0.70 -8.27
C THR A 84 2.89 -0.92 -7.69
N GLU A 85 2.77 -1.50 -6.50
CA GLU A 85 1.46 -1.69 -5.87
C GLU A 85 0.85 -0.38 -5.38
N VAL A 86 1.66 0.51 -4.77
CA VAL A 86 1.20 1.84 -4.38
C VAL A 86 0.76 2.64 -5.59
N HIS A 87 1.50 2.59 -6.70
CA HIS A 87 1.15 3.27 -7.94
C HIS A 87 -0.19 2.79 -8.48
N ARG A 88 -0.41 1.48 -8.56
CA ARG A 88 -1.66 0.92 -9.08
C ARG A 88 -2.87 1.26 -8.19
N VAL A 89 -2.72 1.21 -6.87
CA VAL A 89 -3.78 1.61 -5.94
C VAL A 89 -4.11 3.10 -6.09
N LEU A 90 -3.10 3.94 -6.35
CA LEU A 90 -3.30 5.37 -6.58
C LEU A 90 -4.00 5.63 -7.92
N GLU A 91 -3.62 4.93 -8.99
CA GLU A 91 -4.26 5.01 -10.30
C GLU A 91 -5.73 4.60 -10.23
N ASP A 92 -6.04 3.45 -9.61
CA ASP A 92 -7.43 2.99 -9.41
C ASP A 92 -8.26 4.00 -8.59
N ALA A 93 -7.65 4.62 -7.58
CA ALA A 93 -8.31 5.64 -6.77
C ALA A 93 -8.56 6.94 -7.57
N VAL A 94 -7.63 7.32 -8.46
CA VAL A 94 -7.77 8.48 -9.34
C VAL A 94 -8.84 8.24 -10.40
N ASP A 95 -8.89 7.05 -10.98
CA ASP A 95 -9.91 6.67 -11.98
C ASP A 95 -11.30 6.53 -11.38
N GLY A 96 -11.39 6.18 -10.09
CA GLY A 96 -12.64 6.14 -9.33
C GLY A 96 -13.19 7.52 -8.93
N LEU A 97 -12.43 8.61 -9.08
CA LEU A 97 -12.92 9.95 -8.75
C LEU A 97 -13.91 10.43 -9.82
N PRO A 98 -15.10 10.92 -9.43
CA PRO A 98 -16.06 11.51 -10.37
C PRO A 98 -15.59 12.84 -10.96
N VAL A 99 -14.41 13.31 -10.55
CA VAL A 99 -13.82 14.58 -10.93
C VAL A 99 -12.52 14.30 -11.68
N THR A 100 -12.54 14.50 -13.00
CA THR A 100 -11.35 14.32 -13.85
C THR A 100 -10.43 15.53 -13.80
N PHE A 101 -9.13 15.35 -14.04
CA PHE A 101 -8.17 16.45 -14.20
C PHE A 101 -8.68 17.56 -15.14
N LYS A 102 -9.31 17.17 -16.25
CA LYS A 102 -9.89 18.13 -17.21
C LYS A 102 -10.99 19.00 -16.57
N ALA A 103 -11.85 18.40 -15.75
CA ALA A 103 -12.90 19.12 -15.03
C ALA A 103 -12.31 20.07 -13.97
N ILE A 104 -11.26 19.63 -13.25
CA ILE A 104 -10.55 20.50 -12.30
C ILE A 104 -9.89 21.66 -13.05
N LYS A 105 -9.23 21.39 -14.18
CA LYS A 105 -8.59 22.41 -15.00
C LYS A 105 -9.60 23.45 -15.50
N GLU A 106 -10.73 23.01 -16.07
CA GLU A 106 -11.78 23.92 -16.55
C GLU A 106 -12.42 24.71 -15.40
N ALA A 107 -12.68 24.08 -14.24
CA ALA A 107 -13.20 24.79 -13.08
C ALA A 107 -12.20 25.81 -12.51
N THR A 108 -10.90 25.45 -12.47
CA THR A 108 -9.80 26.32 -12.01
C THR A 108 -9.59 27.50 -12.95
N GLU A 109 -9.64 27.27 -14.25
CA GLU A 109 -9.56 28.32 -15.25
C GLU A 109 -10.75 29.27 -15.16
N ASN A 110 -11.95 28.77 -14.86
CA ASN A 110 -13.15 29.60 -14.72
C ASN A 110 -13.27 30.33 -13.37
N ASP A 111 -12.54 29.89 -12.35
CA ASP A 111 -12.50 30.55 -11.05
C ASP A 111 -11.59 31.80 -11.08
N LYS A 112 -12.16 32.96 -10.73
CA LYS A 112 -11.45 34.24 -10.75
C LYS A 112 -10.27 34.29 -9.79
N THR A 113 -10.39 33.67 -8.61
CA THR A 113 -9.35 33.68 -7.58
C THR A 113 -8.22 32.72 -7.94
N LEU A 114 -8.54 31.50 -8.41
CA LEU A 114 -7.53 30.52 -8.79
C LEU A 114 -6.79 30.93 -10.07
N ARG A 115 -7.45 31.64 -10.98
CA ARG A 115 -6.80 32.25 -12.15
C ARG A 115 -5.77 33.31 -11.75
N GLU A 116 -6.10 34.20 -10.82
CA GLU A 116 -5.14 35.18 -10.28
C GLU A 116 -3.95 34.49 -9.61
N VAL A 117 -4.21 33.45 -8.82
CA VAL A 117 -3.14 32.65 -8.19
C VAL A 117 -2.27 31.96 -9.24
N SER A 118 -2.86 31.39 -10.30
CA SER A 118 -2.14 30.77 -11.42
C SER A 118 -1.24 31.78 -12.14
N ASP A 119 -1.74 32.98 -12.40
CA ASP A 119 -0.95 34.05 -13.01
C ASP A 119 0.21 34.50 -12.09
N TYR A 120 0.01 34.53 -10.78
CA TYR A 120 1.07 34.83 -9.82
C TYR A 120 2.15 33.75 -9.74
N LEU A 121 1.79 32.48 -9.91
CA LEU A 121 2.74 31.37 -9.98
C LEU A 121 3.61 31.43 -11.23
N LEU A 122 3.08 31.94 -12.34
CA LEU A 122 3.79 32.07 -13.62
C LEU A 122 4.59 33.37 -13.76
N THR A 123 4.25 34.40 -12.98
CA THR A 123 4.88 35.72 -13.06
C THR A 123 5.68 36.04 -11.79
N ASN A 124 5.08 36.73 -10.83
CA ASN A 124 5.64 37.04 -9.52
C ASN A 124 4.52 37.33 -8.53
N TRP A 125 4.76 37.02 -7.26
CA TRP A 125 3.78 37.26 -6.20
C TRP A 125 3.62 38.76 -5.92
N PRO A 126 2.39 39.28 -5.77
CA PRO A 126 2.19 40.69 -5.44
C PRO A 126 2.70 41.00 -4.02
N ASN A 127 3.57 42.01 -3.90
CA ASN A 127 4.19 42.43 -2.64
C ASN A 127 3.23 43.14 -1.66
N ARG A 128 1.92 43.07 -1.87
CA ARG A 128 0.93 43.64 -0.94
C ARG A 128 0.41 42.54 -0.03
N ARG A 129 0.52 42.77 1.28
CA ARG A 129 -0.11 41.93 2.32
C ARG A 129 -1.54 41.59 1.91
N PHE A 130 -1.78 40.30 1.66
CA PHE A 130 -3.09 39.76 1.29
C PHE A 130 -4.14 40.29 2.27
N GLN A 131 -5.05 41.13 1.77
CA GLN A 131 -6.22 41.53 2.53
C GLN A 131 -7.06 40.27 2.77
N ARG A 132 -7.49 40.10 4.02
CA ARG A 132 -8.18 38.96 4.64
C ARG A 132 -9.50 38.53 3.97
N LYS A 133 -9.53 38.26 2.66
CA LYS A 133 -10.70 37.68 1.97
C LYS A 133 -10.52 36.19 1.66
N CYS A 134 -9.30 35.67 1.62
CA CYS A 134 -9.06 34.25 1.31
C CYS A 134 -9.21 33.30 2.51
N TYR A 135 -9.45 33.81 3.72
CA TYR A 135 -9.55 32.97 4.93
C TYR A 135 -10.87 32.21 5.04
N ASN A 136 -11.90 32.62 4.28
CA ASN A 136 -13.25 32.03 4.40
C ASN A 136 -13.53 30.90 3.38
N ILE A 137 -12.59 30.57 2.50
CA ILE A 137 -12.82 29.54 1.46
C ILE A 137 -12.61 28.12 2.01
N PHE A 138 -11.74 27.97 3.03
CA PHE A 138 -11.43 26.66 3.64
C PHE A 138 -12.09 26.43 5.00
N ALA A 139 -12.88 27.38 5.50
CA ALA A 139 -13.49 27.31 6.83
C ALA A 139 -14.92 26.73 6.83
N ASP A 140 -15.64 26.77 5.70
CA ASP A 140 -17.04 26.31 5.62
C ASP A 140 -17.17 24.87 5.07
N GLY A 141 -16.31 23.98 5.54
CA GLY A 141 -16.33 22.54 5.25
C GLY A 141 -17.05 21.68 6.29
N THR A 142 -17.89 22.28 7.15
CA THR A 142 -18.71 21.54 8.12
C THR A 142 -20.11 22.13 8.16
N HIS A 143 -21.06 21.49 7.46
CA HIS A 143 -22.40 21.12 7.95
C HIS A 143 -23.33 20.77 6.78
N SER A 144 -23.50 19.48 6.52
CA SER A 144 -24.79 18.75 6.51
C SER A 144 -24.53 17.28 6.28
#